data_AF-A0AAV0M3G6-F1
#
_entry.id   AF-A0AAV0M3G6-F1
#
_cell.length_a   1.000
_cell.length_b   1.000
_cell.length_c   1.000
_cell.angle_alpha   90.00
_cell.angle_beta   90.00
_cell.angle_gamma   90.00
#
_symmetry.space_group_name_H-M   'P 1'
#
loop_
_entity.id
_entity.type
_entity.pdbx_description
1 polymer ?
#
loop_
_entity_poly.entity_id
_entity_poly.type
_entity_poly.pdbx_seq_one_letter_code
_entity_poly.pdbx_strand_id
1 'polypeptide(L)'
;MAAAVLSCCSVLTSRLNNLSLTATSSSPSQSSSISFSSSVSHNPSLFSTGDGFSGCLSMRPVEWSVRRSSVVCEAAPGRKADSAVKRARQAEKRRVHNKAKKSEVRTRMRKVLEALDDLRKKPAAQPEEVLPVEKLIAETYSVIDKAVKVGTLHRNTGARRKSRLARTKKAVEVHHGWYTPASASPAAADAV
;
A
#
# COMPACT_ATOMS: atom_id res chain seq x y z
N MET A 1 -44.19 15.88 26.67
CA MET A 1 -44.86 14.93 25.75
C MET A 1 -44.83 15.54 24.35
N ALA A 2 -44.16 14.84 23.43
CA ALA A 2 -44.15 14.95 21.96
C ALA A 2 -44.34 16.32 21.27
N ALA A 3 -43.25 16.85 20.70
CA ALA A 3 -43.30 17.75 19.54
C ALA A 3 -42.54 17.07 18.38
N ALA A 4 -43.27 16.63 17.37
CA ALA A 4 -42.74 16.02 16.15
C ALA A 4 -42.32 17.14 15.18
N VAL A 5 -41.02 17.21 14.87
CA VAL A 5 -40.48 18.15 13.88
C VAL A 5 -40.24 17.39 12.58
N LEU A 6 -41.01 17.74 11.55
CA LEU A 6 -40.89 17.23 10.19
C LEU A 6 -39.52 17.61 9.59
N SER A 7 -38.67 16.61 9.39
CA SER A 7 -37.42 16.73 8.63
C SER A 7 -37.67 16.40 7.16
N CYS A 8 -37.71 17.44 6.34
CA CYS A 8 -37.84 17.40 4.89
C CYS A 8 -36.53 16.92 4.25
N CYS A 9 -36.47 15.62 3.91
CA CYS A 9 -35.40 15.02 3.11
C CYS A 9 -35.62 15.33 1.61
N SER A 10 -34.92 16.34 1.08
CA SER A 10 -34.84 16.60 -0.35
C SER A 10 -33.88 15.62 -1.04
N VAL A 11 -34.45 14.60 -1.68
CA VAL A 11 -33.75 13.71 -2.61
C VAL A 11 -33.53 14.47 -3.92
N LEU A 12 -32.29 14.89 -4.19
CA LEU A 12 -31.90 15.38 -5.52
C LEU A 12 -31.65 14.19 -6.45
N THR A 13 -32.63 13.90 -7.32
CA THR A 13 -32.41 13.10 -8.53
C THR A 13 -31.90 14.03 -9.64
N SER A 14 -30.59 14.07 -9.88
CA SER A 14 -30.05 14.75 -11.07
C SER A 14 -30.11 13.82 -12.27
N ARG A 15 -31.05 14.14 -13.18
CA ARG A 15 -31.08 13.66 -14.55
C ARG A 15 -29.89 14.23 -15.32
N LEU A 16 -29.21 13.39 -16.12
CA LEU A 16 -28.38 13.85 -17.21
C LEU A 16 -28.86 13.17 -18.50
N ASN A 17 -29.42 14.00 -19.39
CA ASN A 17 -29.52 13.71 -20.81
C ASN A 17 -28.24 14.20 -21.48
N ASN A 18 -27.64 13.41 -22.37
CA ASN A 18 -27.16 13.93 -23.65
C ASN A 18 -26.86 12.80 -24.66
N LEU A 19 -27.79 12.69 -25.60
CA LEU A 19 -27.69 12.54 -27.05
C LEU A 19 -26.39 11.99 -27.68
N SER A 20 -26.64 10.93 -28.45
CA SER A 20 -25.96 10.26 -29.56
C SER A 20 -25.06 11.06 -30.52
N LEU A 21 -24.00 10.40 -31.00
CA LEU A 21 -23.50 10.52 -32.37
C LEU A 21 -23.25 9.12 -32.98
N THR A 22 -23.31 9.12 -34.30
CA THR A 22 -23.67 8.07 -35.26
C THR A 22 -22.62 7.00 -35.53
N ALA A 23 -23.11 5.81 -35.89
CA ALA A 23 -22.34 4.67 -36.38
C ALA A 23 -21.81 4.88 -37.81
N THR A 24 -20.62 4.36 -38.08
CA THR A 24 -20.23 3.88 -39.42
C THR A 24 -19.41 2.62 -39.26
N SER A 25 -19.83 1.60 -40.02
CA SER A 25 -19.44 0.21 -40.00
C SER A 25 -18.11 -0.08 -40.70
N SER A 26 -17.30 -0.99 -40.14
CA SER A 26 -16.55 -2.00 -40.90
C SER A 26 -15.88 -3.01 -39.97
N SER A 27 -16.36 -4.26 -39.95
CA SER A 27 -15.62 -5.44 -39.49
C SER A 27 -14.52 -5.80 -40.51
N PRO A 28 -13.43 -6.51 -40.15
CA PRO A 28 -13.54 -7.97 -40.03
C PRO A 28 -12.62 -8.66 -38.98
N SER A 29 -13.19 -9.70 -38.37
CA SER A 29 -12.66 -11.07 -38.14
C SER A 29 -11.23 -11.35 -37.60
N GLN A 30 -11.23 -12.33 -36.67
CA GLN A 30 -10.21 -13.35 -36.35
C GLN A 30 -9.39 -13.16 -35.06
N SER A 31 -9.87 -13.86 -34.03
CA SER A 31 -9.20 -14.20 -32.77
C SER A 31 -8.17 -15.32 -32.99
N SER A 32 -6.90 -15.08 -32.62
CA SER A 32 -5.88 -16.12 -32.51
C SER A 32 -5.69 -16.56 -31.06
N SER A 33 -6.15 -17.78 -30.78
CA SER A 33 -5.95 -18.51 -29.54
C SER A 33 -4.55 -19.12 -29.53
N ILE A 34 -3.76 -18.81 -28.51
CA ILE A 34 -2.45 -19.44 -28.25
C ILE A 34 -2.64 -20.87 -27.73
N SER A 35 -2.41 -21.86 -28.59
CA SER A 35 -2.32 -23.27 -28.22
C SER A 35 -0.86 -23.68 -28.09
N PHE A 36 -0.44 -24.08 -26.89
CA PHE A 36 0.89 -24.67 -26.63
C PHE A 36 0.76 -26.19 -26.70
N SER A 37 1.05 -26.78 -27.86
CA SER A 37 1.12 -28.23 -28.05
C SER A 37 2.57 -28.69 -27.97
N SER A 38 2.90 -29.42 -26.90
CA SER A 38 4.19 -30.12 -26.76
C SER A 38 4.19 -31.37 -27.64
N SER A 39 4.86 -31.30 -28.80
CA SER A 39 5.17 -32.49 -29.61
C SER A 39 6.62 -32.90 -29.33
N VAL A 40 6.81 -33.98 -28.58
CA VAL A 40 8.13 -34.62 -28.38
C VAL A 40 8.27 -35.71 -29.43
N SER A 41 8.90 -35.37 -30.56
CA SER A 41 9.27 -36.32 -31.61
C SER A 41 10.50 -37.13 -31.20
N HIS A 42 10.40 -38.43 -31.42
CA HIS A 42 11.47 -39.42 -31.24
C HIS A 42 12.59 -39.22 -32.26
N ASN A 43 13.83 -39.50 -31.85
CA ASN A 43 14.87 -40.05 -32.72
C ASN A 43 15.85 -40.87 -31.87
N PRO A 44 16.00 -42.18 -32.14
CA PRO A 44 17.00 -43.02 -31.52
C PRO A 44 18.20 -43.18 -32.45
N SER A 45 19.42 -42.92 -31.95
CA SER A 45 20.62 -43.42 -32.62
C SER A 45 21.78 -43.59 -31.63
N LEU A 46 22.19 -44.85 -31.51
CA LEU A 46 23.58 -45.31 -31.42
C LEU A 46 24.41 -44.89 -30.20
N PHE A 47 24.49 -45.79 -29.21
CA PHE A 47 25.78 -46.20 -28.65
C PHE A 47 25.78 -47.69 -28.33
N SER A 48 26.87 -48.34 -28.73
CA SER A 48 27.08 -49.78 -28.79
C SER A 48 27.34 -50.45 -27.42
N THR A 49 26.99 -51.76 -27.38
CA THR A 49 27.64 -52.90 -26.72
C THR A 49 28.12 -52.79 -25.27
N GLY A 50 27.61 -53.68 -24.42
CA GLY A 50 28.27 -54.07 -23.18
C GLY A 50 27.42 -54.94 -22.26
N ASP A 51 27.47 -56.25 -22.50
CA ASP A 51 27.42 -57.36 -21.53
C ASP A 51 26.21 -57.60 -20.62
N GLY A 52 25.79 -58.87 -20.64
CA GLY A 52 24.58 -59.37 -20.02
C GLY A 52 24.66 -59.53 -18.51
N PHE A 53 23.49 -59.46 -17.90
CA PHE A 53 23.19 -60.24 -16.70
C PHE A 53 21.71 -60.63 -16.73
N SER A 54 21.49 -61.87 -17.14
CA SER A 54 20.24 -62.60 -16.98
C SER A 54 19.97 -62.77 -15.48
N GLY A 55 18.98 -62.07 -14.96
CA GLY A 55 18.51 -62.20 -13.58
C GLY A 55 17.02 -61.89 -13.45
N CYS A 56 16.16 -62.81 -13.90
CA CYS A 56 14.73 -62.79 -13.58
C CYS A 56 14.55 -63.26 -12.11
N LEU A 57 14.53 -62.32 -11.17
CA LEU A 57 14.07 -62.59 -9.80
C LEU A 57 12.58 -62.25 -9.70
N SER A 58 11.75 -63.28 -9.89
CA SER A 58 10.30 -63.23 -9.64
C SER A 58 10.06 -63.23 -8.12
N MET A 59 9.89 -62.05 -7.52
CA MET A 59 9.36 -61.94 -6.16
C MET A 59 7.83 -61.92 -6.19
N ARG A 60 7.19 -62.92 -5.58
CA ARG A 60 5.74 -62.97 -5.37
C ARG A 60 5.38 -61.99 -4.24
N PRO A 61 4.47 -61.03 -4.41
CA PRO A 61 4.00 -60.22 -3.30
C PRO A 61 3.14 -61.09 -2.36
N VAL A 62 3.44 -61.01 -1.06
CA VAL A 62 2.62 -61.57 0.02
C VAL A 62 1.27 -60.83 0.03
N GLU A 63 0.17 -61.54 -0.17
CA GLU A 63 -1.16 -60.99 0.08
C GLU A 63 -1.37 -60.86 1.59
N TRP A 64 -1.44 -59.62 2.07
CA TRP A 64 -1.96 -59.33 3.40
C TRP A 64 -3.46 -59.07 3.26
N SER A 65 -4.28 -60.02 3.72
CA SER A 65 -5.72 -59.83 3.82
C SER A 65 -6.02 -58.82 4.94
N VAL A 66 -6.05 -57.53 4.59
CA VAL A 66 -6.50 -56.49 5.52
C VAL A 66 -8.01 -56.65 5.69
N ARG A 67 -8.43 -57.19 6.84
CA ARG A 67 -9.84 -57.16 7.28
C ARG A 67 -10.28 -55.70 7.35
N ARG A 68 -10.98 -55.24 6.31
CA ARG A 68 -11.50 -53.88 6.21
C ARG A 68 -12.73 -53.74 7.09
N SER A 69 -12.55 -53.41 8.37
CA SER A 69 -13.63 -52.81 9.15
C SER A 69 -13.88 -51.41 8.59
N SER A 70 -15.04 -51.21 7.95
CA SER A 70 -15.42 -49.89 7.42
C SER A 70 -15.85 -48.99 8.58
N VAL A 71 -14.89 -48.32 9.21
CA VAL A 71 -15.22 -47.12 9.99
C VAL A 71 -15.46 -46.01 8.98
N VAL A 72 -16.73 -45.64 8.80
CA VAL A 72 -17.12 -44.45 8.02
C VAL A 72 -16.73 -43.23 8.86
N CYS A 73 -15.49 -42.78 8.71
CA CYS A 73 -15.11 -41.43 9.12
C CYS A 73 -15.71 -40.47 8.08
N GLU A 74 -16.71 -39.69 8.47
CA GLU A 74 -17.18 -38.56 7.68
C GLU A 74 -16.02 -37.55 7.54
N ALA A 75 -15.42 -37.50 6.35
CA ALA A 75 -14.26 -36.68 6.07
C ALA A 75 -14.67 -35.20 6.06
N ALA A 76 -14.28 -34.45 7.10
CA ALA A 76 -14.37 -33.00 7.11
C ALA A 76 -13.77 -32.44 5.81
N PRO A 77 -14.44 -31.50 5.12
CA PRO A 77 -13.94 -31.01 3.83
C PRO A 77 -12.55 -30.40 4.03
N GLY A 78 -11.54 -31.08 3.50
CA GLY A 78 -10.16 -30.64 3.55
C GLY A 78 -10.06 -29.25 2.91
N ARG A 79 -9.87 -28.22 3.71
CA ARG A 79 -9.70 -26.85 3.22
C ARG A 79 -8.44 -26.81 2.36
N LYS A 80 -8.62 -26.71 1.04
CA LYS A 80 -7.51 -26.46 0.10
C LYS A 80 -6.88 -25.11 0.44
N ALA A 81 -5.55 -25.03 0.41
CA ALA A 81 -4.83 -23.82 0.71
C ALA A 81 -5.07 -22.77 -0.38
N ASP A 82 -6.05 -21.89 -0.16
CA ASP A 82 -6.31 -20.78 -1.08
C ASP A 82 -5.37 -19.60 -0.77
N SER A 83 -4.39 -19.42 -1.65
CA SER A 83 -3.42 -18.33 -1.57
C SER A 83 -4.07 -16.95 -1.68
N ALA A 84 -5.18 -16.82 -2.42
CA ALA A 84 -5.89 -15.55 -2.59
C ALA A 84 -6.56 -15.12 -1.27
N VAL A 85 -7.29 -16.03 -0.63
CA VAL A 85 -7.92 -15.77 0.68
C VAL A 85 -6.88 -15.43 1.75
N LYS A 86 -5.71 -16.09 1.74
CA LYS A 86 -4.60 -15.75 2.65
C LYS A 86 -4.10 -14.32 2.42
N ARG A 87 -3.91 -13.92 1.16
CA ARG A 87 -3.46 -12.56 0.81
C ARG A 87 -4.48 -11.50 1.20
N ALA A 88 -5.78 -11.77 1.04
CA ALA A 88 -6.85 -10.88 1.47
C ALA A 88 -6.77 -10.59 2.99
N ARG A 89 -6.69 -11.64 3.83
CA ARG A 89 -6.56 -11.50 5.29
C ARG A 89 -5.31 -10.70 5.70
N GLN A 90 -4.17 -10.97 5.05
CA GLN A 90 -2.93 -10.23 5.31
C GLN A 90 -3.04 -8.76 4.90
N ALA A 91 -3.67 -8.48 3.76
CA ALA A 91 -3.89 -7.13 3.27
C ALA A 91 -4.76 -6.33 4.23
N GLU A 92 -5.85 -6.90 4.74
CA GLU A 92 -6.71 -6.26 5.74
C GLU A 92 -5.95 -5.90 7.01
N LYS A 93 -5.17 -6.85 7.57
CA LYS A 93 -4.34 -6.61 8.75
C LYS A 93 -3.34 -5.47 8.52
N ARG A 94 -2.63 -5.49 7.38
CA ARG A 94 -1.67 -4.44 7.00
C ARG A 94 -2.37 -3.10 6.77
N ARG A 95 -3.55 -3.11 6.16
CA ARG A 95 -4.36 -1.91 5.88
C ARG A 95 -4.75 -1.21 7.17
N VAL A 96 -5.27 -1.93 8.17
CA VAL A 96 -5.67 -1.36 9.47
C VAL A 96 -4.47 -0.71 10.17
N HIS A 97 -3.35 -1.41 10.25
CA HIS A 97 -2.13 -0.90 10.88
C HIS A 97 -1.55 0.32 10.14
N ASN A 98 -1.48 0.25 8.80
CA ASN A 98 -0.98 1.37 7.99
C ASN A 98 -1.94 2.57 8.03
N LYS A 99 -3.25 2.34 8.11
CA LYS A 99 -4.25 3.40 8.28
C LYS A 99 -4.00 4.13 9.59
N ALA A 100 -3.86 3.42 10.71
CA ALA A 100 -3.62 4.00 12.03
C ALA A 100 -2.38 4.90 12.07
N LYS A 101 -1.24 4.42 11.55
CA LYS A 101 0.00 5.21 11.49
C LYS A 101 -0.10 6.42 10.57
N LYS A 102 -0.74 6.26 9.40
CA LYS A 102 -0.95 7.40 8.48
C LYS A 102 -1.86 8.45 9.09
N SER A 103 -2.92 8.05 9.78
CA SER A 103 -3.81 8.98 10.49
C SER A 103 -3.09 9.66 11.66
N GLU A 104 -2.28 8.94 12.43
CA GLU A 104 -1.52 9.50 13.55
C GLU A 104 -0.60 10.64 13.08
N VAL A 105 0.19 10.39 12.02
CA VAL A 105 1.05 11.44 11.44
C VAL A 105 0.22 12.62 10.95
N ARG A 106 -0.91 12.36 10.27
CA ARG A 106 -1.78 13.45 9.76
C ARG A 106 -2.35 14.30 10.90
N THR A 107 -2.79 13.68 11.99
CA THR A 107 -3.35 14.38 13.15
C THR A 107 -2.29 15.20 13.89
N ARG A 108 -1.10 14.63 14.16
CA ARG A 108 -0.01 15.35 14.82
C ARG A 108 0.47 16.54 13.98
N MET A 109 0.64 16.33 12.67
CA MET A 109 0.97 17.42 11.75
C MET A 109 -0.09 18.52 11.73
N ARG A 110 -1.39 18.16 11.75
CA ARG A 110 -2.48 19.14 11.79
C ARG A 110 -2.40 20.02 13.03
N LYS A 111 -2.17 19.43 14.21
CA LYS A 111 -2.00 20.18 15.46
C LYS A 111 -0.87 21.20 15.41
N VAL A 112 0.28 20.81 14.83
CA VAL A 112 1.42 21.73 14.65
C VAL A 112 1.06 22.88 13.70
N LEU A 113 0.39 22.59 12.59
CA LEU A 113 0.01 23.62 11.62
C LEU A 113 -1.02 24.59 12.22
N GLU A 114 -2.03 24.09 12.93
CA GLU A 114 -3.02 24.93 13.62
C GLU A 114 -2.33 25.85 14.64
N ALA A 115 -1.40 25.31 15.46
CA ALA A 115 -0.65 26.12 16.41
C ALA A 115 0.23 27.20 15.72
N LEU A 116 0.88 26.88 14.60
CA LEU A 116 1.68 27.84 13.84
C LEU A 116 0.81 28.92 13.15
N ASP A 117 -0.37 28.54 12.65
CA ASP A 117 -1.31 29.46 12.02
C ASP A 117 -1.89 30.44 13.05
N ASP A 118 -2.13 29.99 14.28
CA ASP A 118 -2.59 30.83 15.37
C ASP A 118 -1.50 31.80 15.85
N LEU A 119 -0.24 31.36 15.93
CA LEU A 119 0.89 32.24 16.22
C LEU A 119 1.05 33.32 15.15
N ARG A 120 0.94 32.97 13.87
CA ARG A 120 1.07 33.92 12.77
C ARG A 120 0.04 35.05 12.83
N LYS A 121 -1.18 34.77 13.30
CA LYS A 121 -2.27 35.76 13.42
C LYS A 121 -2.09 36.69 14.61
N LYS A 122 -1.38 36.26 15.66
CA LYS A 122 -1.13 37.08 16.85
C LYS A 122 0.03 38.04 16.60
N PRO A 123 -0.17 39.36 16.64
CA PRO A 123 0.90 40.33 16.36
C PRO A 123 1.93 40.46 17.50
N ALA A 124 1.59 40.10 18.74
CA ALA A 124 2.43 40.25 19.94
C ALA A 124 2.81 38.90 20.56
N ALA A 125 3.22 37.93 19.74
CA ALA A 125 3.68 36.65 20.25
C ALA A 125 5.01 36.82 21.01
N GLN A 126 5.05 36.35 22.26
CA GLN A 126 6.29 36.26 23.04
C GLN A 126 7.10 35.03 22.59
N PRO A 127 8.44 35.04 22.70
CA PRO A 127 9.29 33.90 22.35
C PRO A 127 8.95 32.64 23.18
N GLU A 128 8.34 32.81 24.36
CA GLU A 128 7.89 31.71 25.20
C GLU A 128 6.78 30.86 24.55
N GLU A 129 5.95 31.42 23.67
CA GLU A 129 4.91 30.68 22.96
C GLU A 129 5.48 29.73 21.89
N VAL A 130 6.76 29.85 21.55
CA VAL A 130 7.43 28.97 20.58
C VAL A 130 7.79 27.62 21.20
N LEU A 131 8.16 27.60 22.48
CA LEU A 131 8.55 26.39 23.22
C LEU A 131 7.52 25.25 23.16
N PRO A 132 6.21 25.48 23.38
CA PRO A 132 5.21 24.41 23.24
C PRO A 132 5.09 23.91 21.80
N VAL A 133 5.25 24.78 20.80
CA VAL A 133 5.20 24.38 19.38
C VAL A 133 6.40 23.51 19.02
N GLU A 134 7.59 23.82 19.55
CA GLU A 134 8.78 22.99 19.35
C GLU A 134 8.63 21.58 19.94
N LYS A 135 8.00 21.47 21.12
CA LYS A 135 7.64 20.16 21.70
C LYS A 135 6.73 19.37 20.76
N LEU A 136 5.69 20.00 20.21
CA LEU A 136 4.78 19.37 19.24
C LEU A 136 5.50 18.97 17.94
N ILE A 137 6.46 19.76 17.48
CA ILE A 137 7.28 19.43 16.30
C ILE A 137 8.16 18.20 16.60
N ALA A 138 8.81 18.16 17.77
CA ALA A 138 9.66 17.03 18.18
C ALA A 138 8.86 15.72 18.26
N GLU A 139 7.67 15.77 18.88
CA GLU A 139 6.74 14.63 18.89
C GLU A 139 6.36 14.20 17.48
N THR A 140 6.03 15.15 16.61
CA THR A 140 5.63 14.87 15.22
C THR A 140 6.77 14.23 14.43
N TYR A 141 8.02 14.68 14.62
CA TYR A 141 9.20 14.07 14.01
C TYR A 141 9.40 12.64 14.48
N SER A 142 9.25 12.38 15.79
CA SER A 142 9.32 11.03 16.35
C SER A 142 8.29 10.09 15.69
N VAL A 143 7.05 10.55 15.51
CA VAL A 143 5.98 9.75 14.88
C VAL A 143 6.26 9.52 13.38
N ILE A 144 6.75 10.54 12.67
CA ILE A 144 7.14 10.40 11.25
C ILE A 144 8.24 9.34 11.10
N ASP A 145 9.27 9.39 11.94
CA ASP A 145 10.41 8.48 11.85
C ASP A 145 10.04 7.05 12.24
N LYS A 146 9.18 6.88 13.24
CA LYS A 146 8.59 5.57 13.58
C LYS A 146 7.78 5.01 12.41
N ALA A 147 7.03 5.84 11.69
CA ALA A 147 6.28 5.42 10.50
C ALA A 147 7.19 5.06 9.31
N VAL A 148 8.34 5.71 9.18
CA VAL A 148 9.37 5.38 8.18
C VAL A 148 10.08 4.07 8.54
N LYS A 149 10.53 3.92 9.80
CA LYS A 149 11.20 2.71 10.30
C LYS A 149 10.36 1.45 10.09
N VAL A 150 9.05 1.53 10.31
CA VAL A 150 8.13 0.40 10.11
C VAL A 150 7.73 0.21 8.64
N GLY A 151 8.13 1.10 7.74
CA GLY A 151 7.87 0.97 6.30
C GLY A 151 6.45 1.37 5.88
N THR A 152 5.66 1.99 6.75
CA THR A 152 4.35 2.56 6.37
C THR A 152 4.52 3.80 5.48
N LEU A 153 5.63 4.52 5.64
CA LEU A 153 6.00 5.70 4.85
C LEU A 153 7.38 5.51 4.22
N HIS A 154 7.54 5.89 2.95
CA HIS A 154 8.85 5.92 2.31
C HIS A 154 9.73 7.05 2.88
N ARG A 155 11.06 6.83 2.94
CA ARG A 155 12.04 7.80 3.46
C ARG A 155 11.89 9.21 2.88
N ASN A 156 11.70 9.31 1.56
CA ASN A 156 11.54 10.62 0.90
C ASN A 156 10.23 11.29 1.30
N THR A 157 9.17 10.52 1.53
CA THR A 157 7.89 11.09 1.97
C THR A 157 7.98 11.57 3.43
N GLY A 158 8.73 10.87 4.28
CA GLY A 158 9.08 11.34 5.62
C GLY A 158 9.86 12.65 5.58
N ALA A 159 10.93 12.71 4.77
CA ALA A 159 11.75 13.90 4.56
C ALA A 159 10.93 15.10 4.06
N ARG A 160 10.04 14.90 3.08
CA ARG A 160 9.13 15.96 2.60
C ARG A 160 8.22 16.51 3.69
N ARG A 161 7.69 15.65 4.58
CA ARG A 161 6.84 16.08 5.70
C ARG A 161 7.60 16.90 6.73
N LYS A 162 8.83 16.48 7.08
CA LYS A 162 9.71 17.25 7.97
C LYS A 162 10.08 18.60 7.35
N SER A 163 10.49 18.59 6.08
CA SER A 163 10.83 19.82 5.34
C SER A 163 9.66 20.80 5.32
N ARG A 164 8.42 20.32 5.12
CA ARG A 164 7.23 21.17 5.18
C ARG A 164 7.09 21.88 6.54
N LEU A 165 7.17 21.13 7.65
CA LEU A 165 7.05 21.72 9.00
C LEU A 165 8.16 22.74 9.28
N ALA A 166 9.40 22.41 8.91
CA ALA A 166 10.53 23.31 9.07
C ALA A 166 10.36 24.62 8.26
N ARG A 167 9.88 24.53 7.01
CA ARG A 167 9.59 25.71 6.18
C ARG A 167 8.47 26.56 6.77
N THR A 168 7.40 25.94 7.27
CA THR A 168 6.29 26.67 7.89
C THR A 168 6.74 27.38 9.17
N LYS A 169 7.52 26.72 10.03
CA LYS A 169 8.13 27.35 11.22
C LYS A 169 8.96 28.57 10.85
N LYS A 170 9.90 28.43 9.91
CA LYS A 170 10.74 29.54 9.44
C LYS A 170 9.93 30.71 8.86
N ALA A 171 8.84 30.43 8.15
CA ALA A 171 7.98 31.48 7.61
C ALA A 171 7.30 32.31 8.72
N VAL A 172 6.92 31.68 9.82
CA VAL A 172 6.37 32.37 11.01
C VAL A 172 7.46 33.21 11.70
N GLU A 173 8.67 32.68 11.85
CA GLU A 173 9.82 33.42 12.42
C GLU A 173 10.15 34.68 11.62
N VAL A 174 10.16 34.59 10.28
CA VAL A 174 10.38 35.73 9.38
C VAL A 174 9.24 36.74 9.50
N HIS A 175 7.99 36.28 9.60
CA HIS A 175 6.83 37.15 9.74
C HIS A 175 6.87 38.01 11.02
N HIS A 176 7.34 37.43 12.13
CA HIS A 176 7.53 38.17 13.39
C HIS A 176 8.87 38.92 13.46
N GLY A 177 9.74 38.78 12.46
CA GLY A 177 11.02 39.48 12.38
C GLY A 177 12.14 38.92 13.26
N TRP A 178 11.98 37.72 13.82
CA TRP A 178 13.03 37.07 14.65
C TRP A 178 14.17 36.48 13.83
N TYR A 179 13.92 36.20 12.55
CA TYR A 179 14.89 35.63 11.65
C TYR A 179 14.81 36.32 10.29
N THR A 180 15.92 36.93 9.89
CA THR A 180 16.14 37.42 8.52
C THR A 180 17.21 36.55 7.90
N PRO A 181 16.90 35.73 6.89
CA PRO A 181 17.94 34.98 6.19
C PRO A 181 18.89 35.98 5.53
N ALA A 182 20.20 35.77 5.70
CA ALA A 182 21.18 36.52 4.93
C ALA A 182 20.89 36.27 3.43
N SER A 183 20.56 37.32 2.69
CA SER A 183 20.44 37.24 1.23
C SER A 183 21.77 36.76 0.70
N ALA A 184 21.78 35.69 -0.09
CA ALA A 184 23.00 35.14 -0.68
C ALA A 184 23.77 36.28 -1.38
N SER A 185 24.88 36.69 -0.77
CA SER A 185 25.82 37.61 -1.41
C SER A 185 26.32 36.96 -2.71
N PRO A 186 26.32 37.66 -3.86
CA PRO A 186 26.79 37.13 -5.13
C PRO A 186 28.34 37.07 -5.16
N ALA A 187 28.97 36.37 -4.22
CA ALA A 187 30.42 36.39 -4.02
C ALA A 187 31.21 35.34 -4.83
N ALA A 188 30.75 34.97 -6.04
CA ALA A 188 31.48 34.02 -6.89
C ALA A 188 31.19 34.15 -8.40
N ALA A 189 30.92 35.36 -8.91
CA ALA A 189 30.77 35.61 -10.35
C ALA A 189 32.08 36.09 -11.03
N ASP A 190 33.13 36.41 -10.27
CA ASP A 190 34.38 36.96 -10.81
C ASP A 190 35.58 36.03 -10.53
N ALA A 191 35.69 34.96 -11.30
CA ALA A 191 36.94 34.20 -11.48
C ALA A 191 36.88 33.47 -12.83
N VAL A 192 37.04 34.25 -13.90
CA VAL A 192 37.53 33.79 -15.22
C VAL A 192 39.05 33.81 -15.17
#